data_AF-A0A957A814-F1
#
_entry.id   AF-A0A957A814-F1
#
_cell.length_a   1.000
_cell.length_b   1.000
_cell.length_c   1.000
_cell.angle_alpha   90.00
_cell.angle_beta   90.00
_cell.angle_gamma   90.00
#
_symmetry.space_group_name_H-M   'P 1'
#
loop_
_entity.id
_entity.type
_entity.pdbx_description
1 polymer ?
#
loop_
_entity_poly.entity_id
_entity_poly.type
_entity_poly.pdbx_seq_one_letter_code
_entity_poly.pdbx_strand_id
1 'polypeptide(L)'
;ATFEDLHPVQQAFVDEQAMQCGYCIPGFIMGTVGLLNREAAPSSGQVREALAEHMCRCGTYQRIERAVERAAGLMRGDASAAGGAS
;
A
#
# COMPACT_ATOMS: atom_id res chain seq x y z
N ALA A 1 -0.87 19.01 -13.39
CA ALA A 1 -1.57 17.74 -13.65
C ALA A 1 -2.91 17.83 -12.95
N THR A 2 -4.00 17.53 -13.65
CA THR A 2 -5.28 17.26 -12.99
C THR A 2 -5.07 16.00 -12.16
N PHE A 3 -5.41 16.04 -10.87
CA PHE A 3 -5.31 14.88 -10.01
C PHE A 3 -6.51 13.99 -10.34
N GLU A 4 -6.34 13.06 -11.28
CA GLU A 4 -7.26 11.93 -11.40
C GLU A 4 -7.30 11.16 -10.07
N ASP A 5 -8.47 10.60 -9.74
CA ASP A 5 -8.66 9.82 -8.52
C ASP A 5 -7.65 8.66 -8.48
N LEU A 6 -6.79 8.67 -7.47
CA LEU A 6 -5.78 7.64 -7.29
C LEU A 6 -6.44 6.29 -6.96
N HIS A 7 -5.84 5.21 -7.44
CA HIS A 7 -6.22 3.88 -6.99
C HIS A 7 -6.06 3.79 -5.45
N PRO A 8 -6.95 3.09 -4.71
CA PRO A 8 -6.87 2.99 -3.25
C PRO A 8 -5.48 2.58 -2.71
N VAL A 9 -4.78 1.68 -3.40
CA VAL A 9 -3.39 1.32 -3.07
C VAL A 9 -2.43 2.50 -3.23
N GLN A 10 -2.54 3.28 -4.30
CA GLN A 10 -1.71 4.47 -4.50
C GLN A 10 -1.98 5.52 -3.42
N GLN A 11 -3.25 5.77 -3.11
CA GLN A 11 -3.66 6.70 -2.05
C GLN A 11 -3.10 6.27 -0.70
N ALA A 12 -3.22 4.99 -0.32
CA ALA A 12 -2.70 4.50 0.94
C ALA A 12 -1.16 4.64 1.06
N PHE A 13 -0.43 4.46 -0.04
CA PHE A 13 1.03 4.65 -0.05
C PHE A 13 1.43 6.13 0.15
N VAL A 14 0.60 7.06 -0.35
CA VAL A 14 0.76 8.51 -0.09
C VAL A 14 0.47 8.80 1.38
N ASP A 15 -0.68 8.37 1.89
CA ASP A 15 -1.14 8.65 3.25
C ASP A 15 -0.19 8.10 4.32
N GLU A 16 0.39 6.92 4.07
CA GLU A 16 1.35 6.28 4.99
C GLU A 16 2.80 6.71 4.79
N GLN A 17 3.05 7.66 3.87
CA GLN A 17 4.38 8.15 3.55
C GLN A 17 5.36 7.00 3.27
N ALA A 18 4.89 6.01 2.50
CA ALA A 18 5.63 4.78 2.21
C ALA A 18 6.76 5.01 1.19
N MET A 19 6.69 6.10 0.44
CA MET A 19 7.67 6.55 -0.56
C MET A 19 8.75 7.45 0.05
N GLN A 20 10.02 7.18 -0.31
CA GLN A 20 11.12 8.16 -0.24
C GLN A 20 11.68 8.42 -1.65
N CYS A 21 12.65 7.63 -2.12
CA CYS A 21 13.22 7.80 -3.47
C CYS A 21 12.28 7.35 -4.60
N GLY A 22 11.19 6.65 -4.27
CA GLY A 22 10.16 6.21 -5.22
C GLY A 22 10.52 5.00 -6.08
N TYR A 23 11.80 4.64 -6.21
CA TYR A 23 12.23 3.62 -7.18
C TYR A 23 11.53 2.25 -7.03
N CYS A 24 11.37 1.76 -5.80
CA CYS A 24 10.73 0.46 -5.54
C CYS A 24 9.19 0.52 -5.54
N ILE A 25 8.60 1.71 -5.47
CA ILE A 25 7.17 1.88 -5.19
C ILE A 25 6.26 1.31 -6.29
N PRO A 26 6.56 1.43 -7.60
CA PRO A 26 5.75 0.78 -8.62
C PRO A 26 5.63 -0.73 -8.44
N GLY A 27 6.73 -1.41 -8.07
CA GLY A 27 6.74 -2.84 -7.78
C GLY A 27 5.86 -3.17 -6.57
N PHE A 28 6.01 -2.42 -5.47
CA PHE A 28 5.18 -2.59 -4.28
C PHE A 28 3.69 -2.33 -4.52
N ILE A 29 3.33 -1.32 -5.31
CA ILE A 29 1.93 -1.05 -5.67
C ILE A 29 1.36 -2.24 -6.44
N MET A 30 2.05 -2.72 -7.47
CA MET A 30 1.56 -3.85 -8.29
C MET A 30 1.48 -5.15 -7.48
N GLY A 31 2.46 -5.43 -6.62
CA GLY A 31 2.43 -6.58 -5.72
C GLY A 31 1.26 -6.50 -4.73
N THR A 32 1.00 -5.32 -4.19
CA THR A 32 -0.10 -5.07 -3.26
C THR A 32 -1.46 -5.24 -3.94
N VAL A 33 -1.65 -4.69 -5.15
CA VAL A 33 -2.87 -4.91 -5.94
C VAL A 33 -3.07 -6.41 -6.21
N GLY A 34 -2.01 -7.11 -6.62
CA GLY A 34 -2.06 -8.56 -6.85
C GLY A 34 -2.37 -9.38 -5.60
N LEU A 35 -1.91 -8.95 -4.43
CA LEU A 35 -2.27 -9.55 -3.14
C LEU A 35 -3.74 -9.30 -2.80
N LEU A 36 -4.18 -8.04 -2.81
CA LEU A 36 -5.52 -7.65 -2.36
C LEU A 36 -6.64 -8.12 -3.29
N ASN A 37 -6.34 -8.37 -4.57
CA ASN A 37 -7.26 -9.03 -5.48
C ASN A 37 -7.50 -10.51 -5.14
N ARG A 38 -6.56 -11.17 -4.44
CA ARG A 38 -6.64 -12.58 -4.06
C ARG A 38 -7.10 -12.78 -2.62
N GLU A 39 -6.71 -11.87 -1.73
CA GLU A 39 -7.02 -11.89 -0.31
C GLU A 39 -7.39 -10.48 0.15
N ALA A 40 -8.67 -10.25 0.46
CA ALA A 40 -9.18 -8.91 0.76
C ALA A 40 -8.80 -8.40 2.16
N ALA A 41 -8.36 -9.29 3.06
CA ALA A 41 -7.95 -8.94 4.42
C ALA A 41 -6.73 -9.79 4.86
N PRO A 42 -5.56 -9.60 4.21
CA PRO A 42 -4.38 -10.40 4.51
C PRO A 42 -3.85 -10.07 5.91
N SER A 43 -3.38 -11.08 6.63
CA SER A 43 -2.59 -10.88 7.85
C SER A 43 -1.22 -10.26 7.53
N SER A 44 -0.59 -9.62 8.51
CA SER A 44 0.76 -9.06 8.35
C SER A 44 1.80 -10.08 7.88
N GLY A 45 1.67 -11.34 8.29
CA GLY A 45 2.51 -12.44 7.80
C GLY A 45 2.32 -12.71 6.30
N GLN A 46 1.07 -12.72 5.82
CA GLN A 46 0.77 -12.87 4.39
C GLN A 46 1.25 -11.67 3.57
N VAL A 47 1.17 -10.45 4.12
CA VAL A 47 1.71 -9.24 3.46
C VAL A 47 3.23 -9.37 3.28
N ARG A 48 3.95 -9.77 4.32
CA ARG A 48 5.40 -9.95 4.27
C ARG A 48 5.82 -11.01 3.26
N GLU A 49 5.13 -12.16 3.27
CA GLU A 49 5.40 -13.24 2.33
C GLU A 49 5.16 -12.80 0.89
N ALA A 50 4.02 -12.17 0.61
CA ALA A 50 3.65 -11.74 -0.73
C ALA A 50 4.57 -10.66 -1.31
N LEU A 51 5.24 -9.89 -0.46
CA LEU A 51 6.10 -8.76 -0.86
C LEU A 51 7.59 -9.02 -0.57
N ALA A 52 7.97 -10.24 -0.19
CA ALA A 52 9.34 -10.57 0.22
C ALA A 52 10.38 -10.29 -0.87
N GLU A 53 9.99 -10.45 -2.14
CA GLU A 53 10.86 -10.21 -3.31
C GLU A 53 10.93 -8.73 -3.72
N HIS A 54 10.21 -7.84 -3.04
CA HIS A 54 10.21 -6.41 -3.31
C HIS A 54 11.20 -5.71 -2.38
N MET A 55 12.33 -5.25 -2.93
CA MET A 55 13.38 -4.61 -2.15
C MET A 55 13.21 -3.08 -2.10
N CYS A 56 13.21 -2.53 -0.88
CA CYS A 56 13.27 -1.10 -0.62
C CYS A 56 14.63 -0.70 -0.04
N ARG A 57 15.42 0.08 -0.80
CA ARG A 57 16.73 0.59 -0.33
C ARG A 57 16.61 1.70 0.71
N CYS A 58 15.47 2.40 0.76
CA CYS A 58 15.20 3.44 1.74
C CYS A 58 14.78 2.90 3.12
N GLY A 59 14.48 1.59 3.22
CA GLY A 59 14.12 0.94 4.48
C GLY A 59 12.71 1.27 5.00
N THR A 60 11.76 1.63 4.14
CA THR A 60 10.39 2.02 4.55
C THR A 60 9.41 0.87 4.73
N TYR A 61 9.87 -0.38 4.89
CA TYR A 61 9.02 -1.59 4.92
C TYR A 61 7.85 -1.52 5.89
N GLN A 62 8.04 -1.01 7.10
CA GLN A 62 6.96 -0.86 8.08
C GLN A 62 5.86 0.11 7.61
N ARG A 63 6.22 1.16 6.85
CA ARG A 63 5.24 2.08 6.24
C ARG A 63 4.51 1.45 5.07
N ILE A 64 5.22 0.61 4.31
CA ILE A 64 4.63 -0.19 3.22
C ILE A 64 3.62 -1.19 3.79
N GLU A 65 3.95 -1.91 4.86
CA GLU A 65 3.01 -2.83 5.55
C GLU A 65 1.73 -2.09 5.98
N ARG A 66 1.86 -0.93 6.63
CA ARG A 66 0.68 -0.10 7.00
C ARG A 66 -0.10 0.42 5.79
N ALA A 67 0.58 0.75 4.69
CA ALA A 67 -0.07 1.16 3.46
C ALA A 67 -0.90 0.02 2.85
N VAL A 68 -0.43 -1.22 2.92
CA VAL A 68 -1.18 -2.41 2.47
C VAL A 68 -2.44 -2.61 3.34
N GLU A 69 -2.30 -2.51 4.66
CA GLU A 69 -3.43 -2.64 5.60
C GLU A 69 -4.49 -1.56 5.35
N ARG A 70 -4.07 -0.29 5.17
CA ARG A 70 -4.98 0.81 4.81
C ARG A 70 -5.63 0.58 3.45
N ALA A 71 -4.86 0.17 2.44
CA ALA A 71 -5.39 -0.12 1.12
C ALA A 71 -6.46 -1.23 1.16
N ALA A 72 -6.27 -2.26 1.97
CA ALA A 72 -7.26 -3.31 2.18
C ALA A 72 -8.57 -2.74 2.75
N GLY A 73 -8.49 -1.82 3.72
CA GLY A 73 -9.66 -1.12 4.26
C GLY A 73 -10.35 -0.24 3.21
N LEU A 74 -9.60 0.57 2.47
CA LEU A 74 -10.14 1.43 1.40
C LEU A 74 -10.82 0.62 0.30
N MET A 75 -10.23 -0.51 -0.14
CA MET A 75 -10.81 -1.36 -1.18
C MET A 75 -12.08 -2.07 -0.74
N ARG A 76 -12.29 -2.29 0.56
CA ARG A 76 -13.54 -2.83 1.12
C ARG A 76 -14.61 -1.75 1.37
N GLY A 77 -14.27 -0.47 1.23
CA GLY A 77 -15.17 0.65 1.50
C GLY A 77 -15.22 1.08 2.96
N ASP A 78 -14.19 0.76 3.76
CA ASP A 78 -14.13 1.15 5.17
C ASP A 78 -13.89 2.66 5.29
N ALA A 79 -14.90 3.42 5.72
CA ALA A 79 -14.86 4.89 5.81
C ALA A 79 -13.74 5.43 6.72
N SER A 80 -13.29 4.66 7.71
CA SER A 80 -12.17 5.03 8.59
C SER A 80 -10.79 4.98 7.92
N ALA A 81 -10.66 4.37 6.73
CA ALA A 81 -9.39 4.25 6.02
C ALA A 81 -9.05 5.48 5.16
N ALA A 82 -10.05 6.32 4.84
CA ALA A 82 -9.92 7.51 3.98
C ALA A 82 -9.47 8.79 4.72
N GLY A 83 -9.25 8.72 6.04
CA GLY A 83 -8.73 9.83 6.83
C GLY A 83 -7.22 10.01 6.62
N GLY A 84 -6.86 10.90 5.69
CA GLY A 84 -5.48 11.29 5.40
C GLY A 84 -4.79 12.01 6.56
N ALA A 85 -3.50 11.73 6.71
CA ALA A 85 -2.61 12.30 7.71
C ALA A 85 -2.51 13.83 7.61
N SER A 86 -2.52 14.49 8.78
CA SER A 86 -2.07 15.87 8.97
C SER A 86 -0.56 16.01 8.87
#